data_AF-A0A4Y2SR06-F1
#
_entry.id   AF-A0A4Y2SR06-F1
#
_cell.length_a   1.000
_cell.length_b   1.000
_cell.length_c   1.000
_cell.angle_alpha   90.00
_cell.angle_beta   90.00
_cell.angle_gamma   90.00
#
_symmetry.space_group_name_H-M   'P 1'
#
loop_
_entity.id
_entity.type
_entity.pdbx_description
1 polymer ?
#
loop_
_entity_poly.entity_id
_entity_poly.type
_entity_poly.pdbx_seq_one_letter_code
_entity_poly.pdbx_strand_id
1 'polypeptide(L)'
;MAQRGQDRRAEETEEQRNSRLSDMAQRGQERRAEETDEQRNSRLAVMGQRSQERRAEGTDEQRNSRLSAMVQHARERRLNVIEGQNQHQIQTFYAARTVLN
;
A
#
# COMPACT_ATOMS: atom_id res chain seq x y z
N MET A 1 -17.28 24.79 14.61
CA MET A 1 -15.90 24.67 14.07
C MET A 1 -15.74 23.52 13.07
N ALA A 2 -16.37 22.36 13.28
CA ALA A 2 -16.30 21.22 12.35
C ALA A 2 -16.85 21.52 10.93
N GLN A 3 -17.99 22.23 10.84
CA GLN A 3 -18.64 22.60 9.57
C GLN A 3 -17.69 23.42 8.66
N ARG A 4 -17.13 24.52 9.18
CA ARG A 4 -16.18 25.40 8.46
C ARG A 4 -14.90 24.69 8.00
N GLY A 5 -14.55 23.54 8.58
CA GLY A 5 -13.44 22.71 8.14
C GLY A 5 -13.81 21.75 7.01
N GLN A 6 -15.05 21.28 6.97
CA GLN A 6 -15.59 20.46 5.88
C GLN A 6 -15.86 21.32 4.64
N ASP A 7 -16.46 22.50 4.83
CA ASP A 7 -16.76 23.43 3.74
C ASP A 7 -15.48 23.84 3.00
N ARG A 8 -14.42 24.22 3.76
CA ARG A 8 -13.11 24.53 3.17
C ARG A 8 -12.47 23.36 2.43
N ARG A 9 -12.70 22.11 2.84
CA ARG A 9 -12.17 20.92 2.14
C ARG A 9 -12.97 20.56 0.88
N ALA A 10 -14.26 20.90 0.86
CA ALA A 10 -15.11 20.70 -0.32
C ALA A 10 -14.73 21.68 -1.45
N GLU A 11 -14.26 22.87 -1.10
CA GLU A 11 -13.84 23.93 -2.04
C GLU A 11 -12.37 23.82 -2.49
N GLU A 12 -11.59 22.87 -1.96
CA GLU A 12 -10.18 22.70 -2.36
C GLU A 12 -10.05 22.25 -3.82
N THR A 13 -9.10 22.86 -4.53
CA THR A 13 -8.62 22.31 -5.80
C THR A 13 -7.87 21.00 -5.58
N GLU A 14 -7.75 20.17 -6.61
CA GLU A 14 -6.98 18.91 -6.51
C GLU A 14 -5.52 19.17 -6.10
N GLU A 15 -4.91 20.26 -6.55
CA GLU A 15 -3.54 20.63 -6.16
C GLU A 15 -3.44 20.98 -4.66
N GLN A 16 -4.38 21.78 -4.15
CA GLN A 16 -4.43 22.12 -2.73
C GLN A 16 -4.70 20.89 -1.86
N ARG A 17 -5.61 20.01 -2.31
CA ARG A 17 -5.90 18.74 -1.64
C ARG A 17 -4.67 17.84 -1.62
N ASN A 18 -3.98 17.69 -2.74
CA ASN A 18 -2.78 16.86 -2.84
C ASN A 18 -1.65 17.39 -1.95
N SER A 19 -1.41 18.71 -1.94
CA SER A 19 -0.44 19.33 -1.02
C SER A 19 -0.80 19.04 0.43
N ARG A 20 -2.06 19.25 0.83
CA ARG A 20 -2.52 19.00 2.20
C ARG A 20 -2.40 17.53 2.59
N LEU A 21 -2.75 16.60 1.69
CA LEU A 21 -2.61 15.16 1.91
C LEU A 21 -1.13 14.76 2.04
N SER A 22 -0.25 15.35 1.23
CA SER A 22 1.19 15.14 1.28
C SER A 22 1.77 15.58 2.63
N ASP A 23 1.44 16.78 3.09
CA ASP A 23 1.90 17.30 4.39
C ASP A 23 1.44 16.42 5.56
N MET A 24 0.19 15.95 5.52
CA MET A 24 -0.34 15.04 6.53
C MET A 24 0.33 13.65 6.47
N ALA A 25 0.65 13.16 5.27
CA ALA A 25 1.39 11.92 5.09
C ALA A 25 2.80 12.05 5.67
N GLN A 26 3.51 13.15 5.37
CA GLN A 26 4.85 13.43 5.89
C GLN A 26 4.86 13.46 7.42
N ARG A 27 4.00 14.27 8.05
CA ARG A 27 3.87 14.32 9.52
C ARG A 27 3.46 12.98 10.12
N GLY A 28 2.71 12.18 9.36
CA GLY A 28 2.35 10.81 9.73
C GLY A 28 3.56 9.88 9.74
N GLN A 29 4.50 10.04 8.81
CA GLN A 29 5.74 9.27 8.78
C GLN A 29 6.71 9.70 9.86
N GLU A 30 6.91 11.01 10.06
CA GLU A 30 7.77 11.56 11.14
C GLU A 30 7.34 11.01 12.50
N ARG A 31 6.04 11.09 12.83
CA ARG A 31 5.52 10.52 14.08
C ARG A 31 5.72 9.03 14.22
N ARG A 32 5.66 8.26 13.12
CA ARG A 32 5.91 6.80 13.16
C ARG A 32 7.39 6.47 13.29
N ALA A 33 8.28 7.31 12.75
CA ALA A 33 9.72 7.14 12.89
C ALA A 33 10.19 7.38 14.33
N GLU A 34 9.47 8.22 15.07
CA GLU A 34 9.73 8.53 16.48
C GLU A 34 9.05 7.57 17.47
N GLU A 35 8.29 6.57 17.01
CA GLU A 35 7.64 5.62 17.90
C GLU A 35 8.67 4.70 18.60
N THR A 36 8.49 4.55 19.91
CA THR A 36 9.09 3.43 20.66
C THR A 36 8.49 2.09 20.23
N ASP A 37 9.19 0.98 20.50
CA ASP A 37 8.69 -0.35 20.20
C ASP A 37 7.35 -0.64 20.92
N GLU A 38 7.17 -0.19 22.17
CA GLU A 38 5.91 -0.33 22.90
C GLU A 38 4.76 0.44 22.23
N GLN A 39 5.00 1.69 21.83
CA GLN A 39 4.01 2.52 21.12
C GLN A 39 3.65 1.89 19.77
N ARG A 40 4.65 1.43 19.03
CA ARG A 40 4.47 0.74 17.75
C ARG A 40 3.64 -0.53 17.92
N ASN A 41 3.98 -1.35 18.90
CA ASN A 41 3.26 -2.60 19.19
C ASN A 41 1.82 -2.33 19.61
N SER A 42 1.59 -1.34 20.48
CA SER A 42 0.24 -0.91 20.86
C SER A 42 -0.57 -0.45 19.64
N ARG A 43 0.00 0.41 18.78
CA ARG A 43 -0.65 0.86 17.54
C ARG A 43 -0.97 -0.31 16.60
N LEU A 44 -0.03 -1.23 16.39
CA LEU A 44 -0.24 -2.41 15.55
C LEU A 44 -1.34 -3.32 16.12
N ALA A 45 -1.40 -3.52 17.44
CA ALA A 45 -2.43 -4.31 18.10
C ALA A 45 -3.83 -3.71 17.87
N VAL A 46 -3.98 -2.39 18.06
CA VAL A 46 -5.25 -1.69 17.80
C VAL A 46 -5.68 -1.80 16.33
N MET A 47 -4.76 -1.63 15.38
CA MET A 47 -5.08 -1.81 13.95
C MET A 47 -5.46 -3.25 13.62
N GLY A 48 -4.80 -4.23 14.24
CA GLY A 48 -5.10 -5.64 14.11
C GLY A 48 -6.52 -5.96 14.59
N GLN A 49 -6.88 -5.52 15.80
CA GLN A 49 -8.21 -5.68 16.38
C GLN A 49 -9.29 -5.06 15.50
N ARG A 50 -9.15 -3.79 15.11
CA ARG A 50 -10.12 -3.13 14.20
C ARG A 50 -10.23 -3.82 12.84
N SER A 51 -9.16 -4.45 12.37
CA SER A 51 -9.21 -5.22 11.13
C SER A 51 -9.93 -6.57 11.31
N GLN A 52 -9.89 -7.17 12.50
CA GLN A 52 -10.63 -8.39 12.80
C GLN A 52 -12.12 -8.08 12.94
N GLU A 53 -12.47 -7.02 13.66
CA GLU A 53 -13.84 -6.53 13.82
C GLU A 53 -14.50 -6.26 12.46
N ARG A 54 -13.85 -5.46 11.58
CA ARG A 54 -14.36 -5.23 10.21
C ARG A 54 -14.51 -6.48 9.37
N ARG A 55 -13.72 -7.54 9.64
CA ARG A 55 -13.85 -8.82 8.92
C ARG A 55 -15.00 -9.66 9.48
N ALA A 56 -15.27 -9.56 10.78
CA ALA A 56 -16.37 -10.24 11.44
C ALA A 56 -17.71 -9.61 11.07
N GLU A 57 -17.76 -8.29 10.92
CA GLU A 57 -18.96 -7.53 10.53
C GLU A 57 -19.22 -7.48 9.01
N GLY A 58 -18.26 -7.92 8.19
CA GLY A 58 -18.34 -7.82 6.74
C GLY A 58 -19.32 -8.82 6.12
N THR A 59 -19.94 -8.44 5.00
CA THR A 59 -20.83 -9.33 4.23
C THR A 59 -20.05 -10.38 3.43
N ASP A 60 -20.72 -11.45 3.01
CA ASP A 60 -20.12 -12.46 2.14
C ASP A 60 -19.60 -11.88 0.82
N GLU A 61 -20.30 -10.90 0.25
CA GLU A 61 -19.86 -10.21 -0.97
C GLU A 61 -18.58 -9.41 -0.72
N GLN A 62 -18.49 -8.66 0.39
CA GLN A 62 -17.28 -7.95 0.77
C GLN A 62 -16.12 -8.93 1.04
N ARG A 63 -16.41 -10.08 1.65
CA ARG A 63 -15.43 -11.15 1.88
C ARG A 63 -14.94 -11.72 0.55
N ASN A 64 -15.82 -12.04 -0.38
CA ASN A 64 -15.48 -12.60 -1.68
C ASN A 64 -14.68 -11.61 -2.53
N SER A 65 -15.09 -10.35 -2.57
CA SER A 65 -14.35 -9.28 -3.24
C SER A 65 -12.92 -9.14 -2.70
N ARG A 66 -12.76 -9.15 -1.36
CA ARG A 66 -11.44 -9.12 -0.71
C ARG A 66 -10.59 -10.34 -1.05
N LEU A 67 -11.16 -11.54 -1.06
CA LEU A 67 -10.42 -12.77 -1.42
C LEU A 67 -10.02 -12.78 -2.89
N SER A 68 -10.90 -12.32 -3.78
CA SER A 68 -10.59 -12.17 -5.21
C SER A 68 -9.41 -11.23 -5.42
N ALA A 69 -9.43 -10.05 -4.79
CA ALA A 69 -8.32 -9.09 -4.87
C ALA A 69 -6.99 -9.69 -4.35
N MET A 70 -7.01 -10.46 -3.25
CA MET A 70 -5.82 -11.15 -2.74
C MET A 70 -5.27 -12.17 -3.73
N VAL A 71 -6.14 -12.96 -4.37
CA VAL A 71 -5.73 -13.94 -5.38
C VAL A 71 -5.13 -13.25 -6.60
N GLN A 72 -5.74 -12.17 -7.08
CA GLN A 72 -5.20 -11.42 -8.23
C GLN A 72 -3.82 -10.81 -7.89
N HIS A 73 -3.69 -10.16 -6.74
CA HIS A 73 -2.41 -9.61 -6.30
C HIS A 73 -1.33 -10.71 -6.16
N ALA A 74 -1.67 -11.89 -5.65
CA ALA A 74 -0.74 -13.02 -5.59
C ALA A 74 -0.32 -13.53 -6.98
N ARG A 75 -1.25 -13.53 -7.94
CA ARG A 75 -0.96 -13.90 -9.34
C ARG A 75 -0.04 -12.88 -10.00
N GLU A 76 -0.33 -11.59 -9.88
CA GLU A 76 0.52 -10.51 -10.41
C GLU A 76 1.94 -10.57 -9.83
N ARG A 77 2.06 -10.76 -8.51
CA ARG A 77 3.37 -10.94 -7.84
C ARG A 77 4.15 -12.12 -8.41
N ARG A 78 3.48 -13.24 -8.70
CA ARG A 78 4.11 -14.41 -9.29
C ARG A 78 4.57 -14.15 -10.73
N LEU A 79 3.75 -13.46 -11.52
CA LEU A 79 4.09 -13.09 -12.89
C LEU A 79 5.32 -12.16 -12.93
N ASN A 80 5.34 -11.12 -12.09
CA ASN A 80 6.47 -10.18 -12.03
C ASN A 80 7.80 -10.88 -11.68
N VAL A 81 7.77 -11.91 -10.82
CA VAL A 81 8.98 -12.71 -10.51
C VAL A 81 9.43 -13.51 -11.72
N ILE A 82 8.50 -14.17 -12.41
CA ILE A 82 8.81 -14.97 -13.61
C ILE A 82 9.33 -14.08 -14.74
N GLU A 83 8.69 -12.94 -14.97
CA GLU A 83 9.12 -11.96 -15.99
C GLU A 83 10.52 -11.44 -15.70
N GLY A 84 10.82 -11.08 -14.45
CA GLY A 84 12.17 -10.67 -14.05
C GLY A 84 13.21 -11.77 -14.26
N GLN A 85 12.87 -13.02 -13.94
CA GLN A 85 13.74 -14.18 -14.21
C GLN A 85 14.02 -14.37 -15.70
N ASN A 86 12.98 -14.29 -16.53
CA ASN A 86 13.11 -14.43 -17.98
C ASN A 86 13.96 -13.30 -18.58
N GLN A 87 13.75 -12.06 -18.15
CA GLN A 87 14.54 -10.91 -18.57
C GLN A 87 16.03 -11.10 -18.25
N HIS A 88 16.35 -11.56 -17.05
CA HIS A 88 17.74 -11.83 -16.64
C HIS A 88 18.39 -12.96 -17.46
N GLN A 89 17.65 -14.05 -17.73
CA GLN A 89 18.15 -15.15 -18.56
C GLN A 89 18.46 -14.71 -19.98
N ILE A 90 17.57 -13.92 -20.60
CA ILE A 90 17.78 -13.36 -21.93
C ILE A 90 19.01 -12.45 -21.95
N GLN A 91 19.15 -11.55 -20.98
CA GLN A 91 20.33 -10.68 -20.87
C GLN A 91 21.63 -11.50 -20.74
N THR A 92 21.62 -12.54 -19.90
CA THR A 92 22.77 -13.42 -19.70
C THR A 92 23.15 -14.15 -21.00
N PHE A 93 22.18 -14.62 -21.76
CA PHE A 93 22.40 -15.27 -23.05
C PHE A 93 23.09 -14.33 -24.06
N TYR A 94 22.59 -13.10 -24.20
CA TYR A 94 23.19 -12.14 -25.13
C TYR A 94 24.57 -11.65 -24.67
N ALA A 95 24.77 -11.43 -23.37
CA ALA A 95 26.08 -11.08 -22.82
C ALA A 95 27.12 -12.18 -23.07
N ALA A 96 26.78 -13.45 -22.80
CA ALA A 96 27.67 -14.58 -23.07
C ALA A 96 28.04 -14.70 -24.56
N ARG A 97 27.07 -14.43 -25.46
CA ARG A 97 27.32 -14.43 -26.91
C ARG A 97 28.29 -13.32 -27.35
N THR A 98 28.27 -12.16 -26.71
CA THR A 98 29.19 -11.07 -27.07
C THR A 98 30.65 -11.32 -26.66
N VAL A 99 30.90 -12.16 -25.66
CA VAL A 99 32.27 -12.46 -25.16
C VAL A 99 32.94 -13.60 -25.93
N LEU A 100 32.16 -14.44 -26.63
CA LEU A 100 32.64 -15.57 -27.42
C LEU A 100 32.91 -15.22 -28.91
N ASN A 101 32.79 -13.96 -29.31
CA ASN A 101 33.21 -13.43 -30.62
C ASN A 101 34.40 -12.50 -30.44
#